data_AF-A0AAE0RXD4-F1
#
_entry.id   AF-A0AAE0RXD4-F1
#
_cell.length_a   1.000
_cell.length_b   1.000
_cell.length_c   1.000
_cell.angle_alpha   90.00
_cell.angle_beta   90.00
_cell.angle_gamma   90.00
#
_symmetry.space_group_name_H-M   'P 1'
#
loop_
_entity.id
_entity.type
_entity.pdbx_description
1 polymer ?
#
loop_
_entity_poly.entity_id
_entity_poly.type
_entity_poly.pdbx_seq_one_letter_code
_entity_poly.pdbx_strand_id
1 'polypeptide(L)'
;MSARKSPRHAGLLAHKLADSALFTDLAAQAYKVKVKAKVEPLSEYLWKSTKAQQQNALKSKFIQGLKNGALDPTDFGGYMVQDSVYCYQSKESIDIAAEKEKDPDLKEFLEKRSESYMKYYEELFTTWHIRDPTGIDLSKACADYAALEKEVAETMISLYLIVALIPCSKLWPWLGKKISNPPLTIPNYPWQNRKSYADCCHSQSLKSHVHCAENTQEIIRILLY
;
A
#
# COMPACT_ATOMS: atom_id res chain seq x y z
N MET A 1 2.91 1.93 56.42
CA MET A 1 2.03 0.97 55.72
C MET A 1 2.56 0.75 54.32
N SER A 2 2.99 -0.49 54.04
CA SER A 2 3.18 -1.19 52.76
C SER A 2 3.80 -0.47 51.55
N ALA A 3 5.11 -0.69 51.35
CA ALA A 3 5.74 -0.73 50.03
C ALA A 3 5.41 -2.07 49.31
N ARG A 4 5.04 -2.05 48.02
CA ARG A 4 5.03 -3.26 47.17
C ARG A 4 5.42 -2.96 45.71
N LYS A 5 6.66 -3.36 45.41
CA LYS A 5 7.20 -4.13 44.26
C LYS A 5 6.55 -4.00 42.87
N SER A 6 7.40 -3.61 41.92
CA SER A 6 7.36 -3.87 40.46
C SER A 6 7.17 -5.36 40.11
N PRO A 7 6.43 -5.70 39.04
CA PRO A 7 6.54 -6.98 38.37
C PRO A 7 7.38 -6.85 37.08
N ARG A 8 8.63 -7.32 37.15
CA ARG A 8 9.46 -7.71 36.01
C ARG A 8 8.96 -9.05 35.44
N HIS A 9 7.90 -9.11 34.61
CA HIS A 9 7.44 -10.40 34.05
C HIS A 9 7.01 -10.36 32.56
N ALA A 10 7.61 -9.50 31.74
CA ALA A 10 7.52 -9.62 30.27
C ALA A 10 8.65 -10.50 29.66
N GLY A 11 9.76 -10.68 30.39
CA GLY A 11 10.93 -11.43 29.91
C GLY A 11 10.89 -12.95 30.09
N LEU A 12 9.87 -13.50 30.76
CA LEU A 12 9.82 -14.93 31.09
C LEU A 12 8.98 -15.79 30.12
N LEU A 13 8.22 -15.16 29.22
CA LEU A 13 7.46 -15.86 28.16
C LEU A 13 8.25 -15.98 26.84
N ALA A 14 9.20 -15.08 26.58
CA ALA A 14 10.07 -15.18 25.41
C ALA A 14 11.07 -16.35 25.51
N HIS A 15 11.42 -16.77 26.73
CA HIS A 15 12.41 -17.83 26.95
C HIS A 15 11.83 -19.26 26.94
N LYS A 16 10.50 -19.41 26.98
CA LYS A 16 9.81 -20.72 26.95
C LYS A 16 9.32 -21.13 25.56
N LEU A 17 9.49 -20.29 24.55
CA LEU A 17 9.15 -20.60 23.15
C LEU A 17 10.37 -20.92 22.29
N ALA A 18 11.57 -20.99 22.90
CA ALA A 18 12.84 -21.24 22.23
C ALA A 18 13.35 -22.68 22.46
N ASP A 19 12.45 -23.66 22.64
CA ASP A 19 12.85 -25.07 22.53
C ASP A 19 12.93 -25.41 21.02
N SER A 20 14.14 -25.32 20.47
CA SER A 20 14.44 -25.51 19.06
C SER A 20 13.95 -26.87 18.52
N ALA A 21 13.85 -27.88 19.39
CA ALA A 21 13.33 -29.21 19.06
C ALA A 21 11.83 -29.22 18.74
N LEU A 22 11.03 -28.41 19.44
CA LEU A 22 9.57 -28.31 19.23
C LEU A 22 9.23 -27.56 17.94
N PHE A 23 10.04 -26.56 17.57
CA PHE A 23 9.92 -25.84 16.30
C PHE A 23 10.34 -26.70 15.10
N THR A 24 11.39 -27.51 15.23
CA THR A 24 11.79 -28.45 14.16
C THR A 24 10.79 -29.56 13.95
N ASP A 25 10.12 -30.06 15.01
CA ASP A 25 9.07 -31.08 14.88
C ASP A 25 7.77 -30.51 14.30
N LEU A 26 7.40 -29.26 14.64
CA LEU A 26 6.28 -28.55 14.01
C LEU A 26 6.55 -28.27 12.51
N ALA A 27 7.78 -27.91 12.16
CA ALA A 27 8.18 -27.73 10.76
C ALA A 27 8.21 -29.06 9.99
N ALA A 28 8.68 -30.15 10.62
CA ALA A 28 8.72 -31.48 10.02
C ALA A 28 7.32 -32.12 9.88
N GLN A 29 6.41 -31.86 10.83
CA GLN A 29 5.01 -32.24 10.71
C GLN A 29 4.28 -31.38 9.67
N ALA A 30 4.56 -30.08 9.58
CA ALA A 30 4.03 -29.24 8.50
C ALA A 30 4.49 -29.71 7.11
N TYR A 31 5.71 -30.23 6.98
CA TYR A 31 6.25 -30.77 5.73
C TYR A 31 5.64 -32.14 5.34
N LYS A 32 5.28 -32.98 6.32
CA LYS A 32 4.64 -34.30 6.08
C LYS A 32 3.12 -34.22 5.95
N VAL A 33 2.49 -33.16 6.46
CA VAL A 33 1.08 -32.84 6.24
C VAL A 33 0.96 -32.13 4.90
N LYS A 34 1.23 -32.86 3.81
CA LYS A 34 0.58 -32.65 2.51
C LYS A 34 -0.91 -32.93 2.69
N VAL A 35 -1.63 -32.02 3.37
CA VAL A 35 -3.08 -32.06 3.46
C VAL A 35 -3.61 -30.88 2.65
N LYS A 36 -4.41 -31.25 1.65
CA LYS A 36 -5.24 -30.40 0.80
C LYS A 36 -6.23 -29.55 1.61
N ALA A 37 -5.73 -28.59 2.39
CA ALA A 37 -6.51 -27.45 2.85
C ALA A 37 -6.03 -26.25 2.06
N LYS A 38 -6.94 -25.55 1.38
CA LYS A 38 -6.65 -24.32 0.64
C LYS A 38 -6.30 -23.24 1.66
N VAL A 39 -5.03 -23.14 2.05
CA VAL A 39 -4.54 -22.09 2.94
C VAL A 39 -4.79 -20.76 2.22
N GLU A 40 -5.54 -19.88 2.87
CA GLU A 40 -5.84 -18.55 2.36
C GLU A 40 -4.54 -17.75 2.18
N PRO A 41 -4.33 -17.07 1.04
CA PRO A 41 -3.15 -16.22 0.86
C PRO A 41 -3.07 -15.16 1.97
N LEU A 42 -1.87 -14.88 2.50
CA LEU A 42 -1.69 -13.87 3.56
C LEU A 42 -2.32 -12.51 3.17
N SER A 43 -2.17 -12.10 1.90
CA SER A 43 -2.74 -10.85 1.41
C SER A 43 -4.28 -10.84 1.42
N GLU A 44 -4.94 -11.99 1.27
CA GLU A 44 -6.40 -12.13 1.39
C GLU A 44 -6.85 -12.12 2.84
N TYR A 45 -6.10 -12.79 3.72
CA TYR A 45 -6.34 -12.74 5.16
C TYR A 45 -6.25 -11.30 5.70
N LEU A 46 -5.17 -10.58 5.38
CA LEU A 46 -4.96 -9.18 5.77
C LEU A 46 -6.02 -8.24 5.17
N TRP A 47 -6.46 -8.51 3.94
CA TRP A 47 -7.53 -7.75 3.33
C TRP A 47 -8.86 -8.01 4.06
N LYS A 48 -9.21 -9.25 4.38
CA LYS A 48 -10.45 -9.54 5.11
C LYS A 48 -10.45 -8.96 6.53
N SER A 49 -9.30 -8.92 7.19
CA SER A 49 -9.17 -8.38 8.56
C SER A 49 -9.28 -6.85 8.63
N THR A 50 -9.15 -6.13 7.51
CA THR A 50 -9.20 -4.65 7.43
C THR A 50 -10.50 -4.10 6.84
N LYS A 51 -11.59 -4.90 6.87
CA LYS A 51 -12.89 -4.53 6.27
C LYS A 51 -13.45 -3.21 6.82
N ALA A 52 -13.26 -2.92 8.11
CA ALA A 52 -13.75 -1.67 8.71
C ALA A 52 -13.04 -0.45 8.09
N GLN A 53 -11.71 -0.51 7.94
CA GLN A 53 -10.89 0.54 7.34
C GLN A 53 -11.27 0.75 5.86
N GLN A 54 -11.50 -0.32 5.11
CA GLN A 54 -11.97 -0.22 3.71
C GLN A 54 -13.32 0.51 3.61
N GLN A 55 -14.26 0.20 4.50
CA GLN A 55 -15.56 0.88 4.53
C GLN A 55 -15.43 2.34 4.96
N ASN A 56 -14.53 2.65 5.90
CA ASN A 56 -14.26 4.03 6.30
C ASN A 56 -13.65 4.84 5.15
N ALA A 57 -12.70 4.26 4.41
CA ALA A 57 -12.12 4.88 3.21
C ALA A 57 -13.20 5.14 2.16
N LEU A 58 -14.05 4.14 1.86
CA LEU A 58 -15.15 4.29 0.91
C LEU A 58 -16.13 5.39 1.30
N LYS A 59 -16.45 5.51 2.59
CA LYS A 59 -17.39 6.51 3.13
C LYS A 59 -16.77 7.89 3.35
N SER A 60 -15.46 8.04 3.14
CA SER A 60 -14.79 9.33 3.33
C SER A 60 -15.38 10.40 2.40
N LYS A 61 -15.33 11.66 2.85
CA LYS A 61 -15.79 12.80 2.06
C LYS A 61 -15.09 12.87 0.71
N PHE A 62 -13.79 12.58 0.68
CA PHE A 62 -12.98 12.55 -0.53
C PHE A 62 -13.52 11.54 -1.55
N ILE A 63 -13.69 10.27 -1.16
CA ILE A 63 -14.17 9.22 -2.07
C ILE A 63 -15.63 9.43 -2.48
N GLN A 64 -16.49 9.90 -1.57
CA GLN A 64 -17.88 10.22 -1.94
C GLN A 64 -17.97 11.42 -2.87
N GLY A 65 -17.13 12.45 -2.67
CA GLY A 65 -16.98 13.59 -3.58
C GLY A 65 -16.50 13.17 -4.97
N LEU A 66 -15.54 12.25 -5.06
CA LEU A 66 -15.11 11.67 -6.34
C LEU A 66 -16.27 10.94 -7.03
N LYS A 67 -17.01 10.13 -6.26
CA LYS A 67 -18.10 9.30 -6.78
C LYS A 67 -19.25 10.13 -7.38
N ASN A 68 -19.61 11.26 -6.75
CA ASN A 68 -20.74 12.07 -7.17
C ASN A 68 -20.35 13.32 -7.98
N GLY A 69 -19.06 13.52 -8.25
CA GLY A 69 -18.55 14.68 -8.97
C GLY A 69 -18.63 16.00 -8.21
N ALA A 70 -18.76 15.94 -6.88
CA ALA A 70 -18.85 17.11 -6.01
C ALA A 70 -17.58 17.33 -5.16
N LEU A 71 -16.49 16.61 -5.45
CA LEU A 71 -15.20 16.86 -4.79
C LEU A 71 -14.70 18.27 -5.15
N ASP A 72 -14.25 19.00 -4.13
CA ASP A 72 -13.58 20.28 -4.33
C ASP A 72 -12.30 20.07 -5.19
N PRO A 73 -12.15 20.78 -6.32
CA PRO A 73 -10.94 20.69 -7.13
C PRO A 73 -9.65 20.98 -6.37
N THR A 74 -9.69 21.84 -5.34
CA THR A 74 -8.55 22.11 -4.46
C THR A 74 -8.21 20.90 -3.59
N ASP A 75 -9.20 20.20 -3.05
CA ASP A 75 -8.99 18.95 -2.30
C ASP A 75 -8.39 17.87 -3.20
N PHE A 76 -8.90 17.74 -4.43
CA PHE A 76 -8.36 16.82 -5.42
C PHE A 76 -6.91 17.13 -5.78
N GLY A 77 -6.61 18.39 -6.11
CA GLY A 77 -5.26 18.81 -6.47
C GLY A 77 -4.27 18.67 -5.32
N GLY A 78 -4.66 19.07 -4.11
CA GLY A 78 -3.85 18.90 -2.90
C GLY A 78 -3.58 17.43 -2.58
N TYR A 79 -4.54 16.53 -2.84
CA TYR A 79 -4.33 15.09 -2.75
C TYR A 79 -3.29 14.61 -3.78
N MET A 80 -3.46 14.96 -5.06
CA MET A 80 -2.59 14.46 -6.13
C MET A 80 -1.13 14.91 -5.98
N VAL A 81 -0.91 16.14 -5.50
CA VAL A 81 0.44 16.64 -5.18
C VAL A 81 1.05 15.81 -4.06
N GLN A 82 0.32 15.55 -2.96
CA GLN A 82 0.81 14.70 -1.87
C GLN A 82 1.06 13.26 -2.31
N ASP A 83 0.16 12.67 -3.09
CA ASP A 83 0.28 11.31 -3.62
C ASP A 83 1.55 11.13 -4.46
N SER A 84 1.88 12.13 -5.28
CA SER A 84 3.11 12.12 -6.08
C SER A 84 4.38 12.11 -5.23
N VAL A 85 4.41 12.90 -4.14
CA VAL A 85 5.55 12.96 -3.22
C VAL A 85 5.62 11.71 -2.35
N TYR A 86 4.48 11.16 -1.93
CA TYR A 86 4.41 9.85 -1.28
C TYR A 86 5.02 8.77 -2.20
N CYS A 87 4.61 8.68 -3.46
CA CYS A 87 5.17 7.70 -4.39
C CYS A 87 6.67 7.87 -4.62
N TYR A 88 7.16 9.11 -4.66
CA TYR A 88 8.59 9.40 -4.70
C TYR A 88 9.34 8.86 -3.46
N GLN A 89 8.79 9.05 -2.26
CA GLN A 89 9.38 8.53 -1.01
C GLN A 89 9.25 7.01 -0.85
N SER A 90 8.11 6.43 -1.24
CA SER A 90 7.92 4.97 -1.23
C SER A 90 8.90 4.27 -2.16
N LYS A 91 9.24 4.89 -3.31
CA LYS A 91 10.27 4.34 -4.22
C LYS A 91 11.61 4.17 -3.52
N GLU A 92 12.07 5.18 -2.77
CA GLU A 92 13.31 5.10 -1.99
C GLU A 92 13.24 3.93 -0.97
N SER A 93 12.11 3.76 -0.30
CA SER A 93 11.90 2.64 0.63
C SER A 93 11.96 1.28 -0.07
N ILE A 94 11.42 1.18 -1.28
CA ILE A 94 11.49 -0.05 -2.09
C ILE A 94 12.93 -0.34 -2.54
N ASP A 95 13.71 0.67 -2.92
CA ASP A 95 15.13 0.51 -3.27
C ASP A 95 15.94 -0.03 -2.09
N ILE A 96 15.78 0.56 -0.90
CA ILE A 96 16.45 0.09 0.33
C ILE A 96 16.14 -1.40 0.57
N ALA A 97 14.88 -1.80 0.36
CA ALA A 97 14.49 -3.20 0.51
C ALA A 97 15.04 -4.11 -0.61
N ALA A 98 15.16 -3.63 -1.85
CA ALA A 98 15.75 -4.39 -2.94
C ALA A 98 17.26 -4.58 -2.76
N GLU A 99 17.96 -3.56 -2.27
CA GLU A 99 19.42 -3.58 -2.06
C GLU A 99 19.85 -4.61 -0.99
N LYS A 100 19.06 -4.74 0.08
CA LYS A 100 19.33 -5.71 1.15
C LYS A 100 18.89 -7.14 0.83
N GLU A 101 18.07 -7.33 -0.20
CA GLU A 101 17.46 -8.62 -0.51
C GLU A 101 18.48 -9.59 -1.13
N LYS A 102 18.46 -10.83 -0.64
CA LYS A 102 19.36 -11.92 -1.06
C LYS A 102 18.64 -12.94 -1.93
N ASP A 103 17.33 -13.08 -1.77
CA ASP A 103 16.52 -13.92 -2.64
C ASP A 103 16.33 -13.24 -4.01
N PRO A 104 16.77 -13.88 -5.11
CA PRO A 104 16.80 -13.24 -6.42
C PRO A 104 15.40 -12.92 -6.97
N ASP A 105 14.40 -13.76 -6.69
CA ASP A 105 13.04 -13.58 -7.18
C ASP A 105 12.35 -12.42 -6.45
N LEU A 106 12.54 -12.35 -5.12
CA LEU A 106 12.05 -11.26 -4.29
C LEU A 106 12.74 -9.93 -4.62
N LYS A 107 14.04 -9.97 -4.90
CA LYS A 107 14.79 -8.79 -5.34
C LYS A 107 14.29 -8.27 -6.68
N GLU A 108 14.15 -9.14 -7.70
CA GLU A 108 13.62 -8.76 -9.01
C GLU A 108 12.20 -8.17 -8.88
N PHE A 109 11.37 -8.72 -7.99
CA PHE A 109 10.07 -8.16 -7.70
C PHE A 109 10.15 -6.72 -7.17
N LEU A 110 11.01 -6.47 -6.17
CA LEU A 110 11.18 -5.15 -5.56
C LEU A 110 11.76 -4.15 -6.57
N GLU A 111 12.72 -4.55 -7.41
CA GLU A 111 13.28 -3.70 -8.47
C GLU A 111 12.21 -3.29 -9.49
N LYS A 112 11.40 -4.24 -9.97
CA LYS A 112 10.25 -3.94 -10.86
C LYS A 112 9.23 -3.04 -10.18
N ARG A 113 9.01 -3.22 -8.88
CA ARG A 113 8.10 -2.39 -8.09
C ARG A 113 8.64 -0.95 -7.99
N SER A 114 9.93 -0.79 -7.72
CA SER A 114 10.60 0.51 -7.69
C SER A 114 10.46 1.24 -9.03
N GLU A 115 10.75 0.55 -10.14
CA GLU A 115 10.61 1.12 -11.49
C GLU A 115 9.15 1.55 -11.78
N SER A 116 8.17 0.79 -11.31
CA SER A 116 6.76 1.14 -11.44
C SER A 116 6.39 2.41 -10.66
N TYR A 117 6.92 2.60 -9.45
CA TYR A 117 6.69 3.84 -8.69
C TYR A 117 7.39 5.02 -9.36
N MET A 118 8.61 4.82 -9.85
CA MET A 118 9.38 5.83 -10.59
C MET A 118 8.60 6.39 -11.77
N LYS A 119 8.18 5.50 -12.68
CA LYS A 119 7.38 5.90 -13.85
C LYS A 119 6.11 6.65 -13.44
N TYR A 120 5.47 6.21 -12.36
CA TYR A 120 4.23 6.82 -11.89
C TYR A 120 4.44 8.22 -11.32
N TYR A 121 5.39 8.42 -10.39
CA TYR A 121 5.60 9.75 -9.83
C TYR A 121 6.19 10.72 -10.85
N GLU A 122 7.00 10.27 -11.83
CA GLU A 122 7.53 11.13 -12.89
C GLU A 122 6.42 11.68 -13.81
N GLU A 123 5.44 10.84 -14.13
CA GLU A 123 4.23 11.27 -14.85
C GLU A 123 3.46 12.32 -14.04
N LEU A 124 3.30 12.09 -12.72
CA LEU A 124 2.63 13.04 -11.85
C LEU A 124 3.41 14.35 -11.69
N PHE A 125 4.74 14.30 -11.53
CA PHE A 125 5.56 15.50 -11.43
C PHE A 125 5.48 16.35 -12.70
N THR A 126 5.46 15.69 -13.86
CA THR A 126 5.26 16.38 -15.14
C THR A 126 3.87 17.01 -15.22
N THR A 127 2.83 16.27 -14.86
CA THR A 127 1.42 16.70 -14.94
C THR A 127 1.11 17.84 -13.96
N TRP A 128 1.67 17.78 -12.76
CA TRP A 128 1.44 18.74 -11.68
C TRP A 128 2.54 19.81 -11.57
N HIS A 129 3.47 19.81 -12.51
CA HIS A 129 4.61 20.75 -12.57
C HIS A 129 5.46 20.80 -11.28
N ILE A 130 5.64 19.65 -10.64
CA ILE A 130 6.46 19.50 -9.43
C ILE A 130 7.92 19.42 -9.85
N ARG A 131 8.73 20.42 -9.46
CA ARG A 131 10.17 20.48 -9.75
C ARG A 131 11.04 20.06 -8.59
N ASP A 132 10.57 20.36 -7.38
CA ASP A 132 11.26 20.07 -6.13
C ASP A 132 10.27 19.41 -5.16
N PRO A 133 10.31 18.07 -5.01
CA PRO A 133 9.41 17.38 -4.09
C PRO A 133 9.75 17.64 -2.62
N THR A 134 10.94 18.16 -2.30
CA THR A 134 11.35 18.46 -0.93
C THR A 134 10.72 19.74 -0.39
N GLY A 135 10.23 20.61 -1.28
CA GLY A 135 9.50 21.83 -0.93
C GLY A 135 8.00 21.64 -0.72
N ILE A 136 7.49 20.40 -0.75
CA ILE A 136 6.07 20.09 -0.57
C ILE A 136 5.84 19.59 0.87
N ASP A 137 5.01 20.31 1.61
CA ASP A 137 4.57 19.88 2.93
C ASP A 137 3.50 18.78 2.81
N LEU A 138 3.87 17.55 3.20
CA LEU A 138 2.92 16.46 3.34
C LEU A 138 2.01 16.69 4.54
N SER A 139 0.73 16.29 4.42
CA SER A 139 -0.11 16.16 5.61
C SER A 139 0.50 15.16 6.59
N LYS A 140 0.23 15.34 7.89
CA LYS A 140 0.75 14.45 8.93
C LYS A 140 0.49 12.98 8.64
N ALA A 141 -0.72 12.63 8.18
CA ALA A 141 -1.06 11.25 7.87
C ALA A 141 -0.25 10.68 6.69
N CYS A 142 0.02 11.48 5.67
CA CYS A 142 0.84 11.07 4.52
C CYS A 142 2.31 10.92 4.92
N ALA A 143 2.85 11.87 5.68
CA ALA A 143 4.22 11.82 6.20
C ALA A 143 4.44 10.63 7.15
N ASP A 144 3.52 10.39 8.10
CA ASP A 144 3.58 9.25 9.02
C ASP A 144 3.57 7.92 8.24
N TYR A 145 2.81 7.84 7.14
CA TYR A 145 2.72 6.62 6.33
C TYR A 145 4.02 6.37 5.54
N ALA A 146 4.56 7.40 4.87
CA ALA A 146 5.83 7.28 4.18
C ALA A 146 6.99 6.95 5.15
N ALA A 147 6.98 7.54 6.35
CA ALA A 147 7.96 7.24 7.39
C ALA A 147 7.87 5.80 7.89
N LEU A 148 6.66 5.25 8.05
CA LEU A 148 6.46 3.84 8.39
C LEU A 148 7.05 2.90 7.33
N GLU A 149 6.81 3.18 6.04
CA GLU A 149 7.38 2.38 4.95
C GLU A 149 8.91 2.41 4.97
N LYS A 150 9.49 3.59 5.18
CA LYS A 150 10.94 3.77 5.32
C LYS A 150 11.51 3.01 6.52
N GLU A 151 10.89 3.13 7.69
CA GLU A 151 11.31 2.40 8.89
C GLU A 151 11.29 0.89 8.68
N VAL A 152 10.22 0.35 8.06
CA VAL A 152 10.12 -1.08 7.74
C VAL A 152 11.19 -1.49 6.72
N ALA A 153 11.45 -0.66 5.71
CA ALA A 153 12.50 -0.91 4.72
C ALA A 153 13.90 -0.92 5.34
N GLU A 154 14.19 -0.06 6.31
CA GLU A 154 15.50 0.02 6.96
C GLU A 154 15.73 -1.06 8.01
N THR A 155 14.69 -1.47 8.75
CA THR A 155 14.87 -2.24 9.99
C THR A 155 14.42 -3.70 9.92
N MET A 156 13.54 -4.07 8.97
CA MET A 156 12.97 -5.41 8.88
C MET A 156 13.50 -6.19 7.67
N ILE A 157 13.14 -7.47 7.51
CA ILE A 157 13.38 -8.19 6.25
C ILE A 157 12.45 -7.64 5.15
N SER A 158 12.85 -7.74 3.87
CA SER A 158 12.18 -7.09 2.73
C SER A 158 10.72 -7.50 2.56
N LEU A 159 10.36 -8.72 2.99
CA LEU A 159 8.98 -9.22 2.98
C LEU A 159 8.02 -8.33 3.78
N TYR A 160 8.46 -7.70 4.88
CA TYR A 160 7.60 -6.82 5.67
C TYR A 160 7.27 -5.52 4.93
N LEU A 161 8.16 -5.02 4.06
CA LEU A 161 7.83 -3.86 3.23
C LEU A 161 6.72 -4.22 2.23
N ILE A 162 6.76 -5.42 1.65
CA ILE A 162 5.67 -5.89 0.78
C ILE A 162 4.34 -5.89 1.54
N VAL A 163 4.34 -6.36 2.79
CA VAL A 163 3.15 -6.32 3.65
C VAL A 163 2.68 -4.88 3.88
N ALA A 164 3.60 -3.93 4.11
CA ALA A 164 3.28 -2.50 4.28
C ALA A 164 2.72 -1.84 3.00
N LEU A 165 3.05 -2.36 1.81
CA LEU A 165 2.58 -1.88 0.50
C LEU A 165 1.26 -2.53 0.04
N ILE A 166 0.80 -3.62 0.68
CA ILE A 166 -0.48 -4.28 0.34
C ILE A 166 -1.68 -3.33 0.46
N PRO A 167 -1.83 -2.50 1.50
CA PRO A 167 -2.99 -1.63 1.66
C PRO A 167 -3.20 -0.70 0.46
N CYS A 168 -2.18 0.05 0.03
CA CYS A 168 -2.32 0.96 -1.11
C CYS A 168 -2.61 0.19 -2.41
N SER A 169 -1.89 -0.92 -2.63
CA SER A 169 -2.04 -1.76 -3.82
C SER A 169 -3.42 -2.41 -3.93
N LYS A 170 -4.07 -2.79 -2.82
CA LYS A 170 -5.42 -3.38 -2.87
C LYS A 170 -6.54 -2.37 -2.77
N LEU A 171 -6.35 -1.29 -1.99
CA LEU A 171 -7.42 -0.35 -1.67
C LEU A 171 -7.84 0.49 -2.88
N TRP A 172 -6.88 1.05 -3.62
CA TRP A 172 -7.18 1.92 -4.76
C TRP A 172 -7.98 1.23 -5.88
N PRO A 173 -7.59 0.04 -6.38
CA PRO A 173 -8.41 -0.70 -7.34
C PRO A 173 -9.79 -1.06 -6.82
N TRP A 174 -9.90 -1.41 -5.53
CA TRP A 174 -11.17 -1.75 -4.92
C TRP A 174 -12.09 -0.53 -4.83
N LEU A 175 -11.58 0.62 -4.40
CA LEU A 175 -12.32 1.89 -4.36
C LEU A 175 -12.78 2.29 -5.75
N GLY A 176 -11.89 2.22 -6.75
CA GLY A 176 -12.20 2.47 -8.16
C GLY A 176 -13.43 1.69 -8.59
N LYS A 177 -13.43 0.36 -8.41
CA LYS A 177 -14.57 -0.52 -8.73
C LYS A 177 -15.86 -0.16 -7.97
N LYS A 178 -15.78 0.46 -6.79
CA LYS A 178 -16.96 0.88 -6.00
C LYS A 178 -17.54 2.22 -6.44
N ILE A 179 -16.74 3.07 -7.07
CA ILE A 179 -17.17 4.41 -7.49
C ILE A 179 -17.37 4.53 -9.01
N SER A 180 -16.93 3.55 -9.80
CA SER A 180 -17.20 3.49 -11.25
C SER A 180 -18.70 3.28 -11.54
N ASN A 181 -19.38 4.34 -11.97
CA ASN A 181 -20.65 4.33 -12.71
C ASN A 181 -20.65 5.50 -13.73
N PRO A 182 -21.26 5.39 -14.93
CA PRO A 182 -21.04 6.28 -16.08
C PRO A 182 -21.89 7.58 -16.04
N PRO A 183 -21.59 8.57 -16.92
CA PRO A 183 -20.72 9.72 -16.69
C PRO A 183 -21.41 10.91 -16.01
N LEU A 184 -20.62 11.65 -15.25
CA LEU A 184 -20.97 12.97 -14.69
C LEU A 184 -21.25 13.97 -15.82
N THR A 185 -22.51 14.33 -16.03
CA THR A 185 -22.91 15.53 -16.78
C THR A 185 -23.21 16.64 -15.78
N ILE A 186 -22.28 17.58 -15.64
CA ILE A 186 -22.51 18.84 -14.91
C ILE A 186 -22.37 19.98 -15.94
N PRO A 187 -23.23 21.02 -15.98
CA PRO A 187 -23.35 21.87 -17.18
C PRO A 187 -22.58 23.20 -17.17
N ASN A 188 -21.89 23.58 -16.09
CA ASN A 188 -21.53 24.98 -15.86
C ASN A 188 -20.02 25.31 -15.82
N TYR A 189 -19.15 24.48 -16.38
CA TYR A 189 -17.72 24.83 -16.45
C TYR A 189 -17.07 24.55 -17.83
N PRO A 190 -16.42 25.55 -18.47
CA PRO A 190 -15.89 25.43 -19.84
C PRO A 190 -14.79 24.37 -20.05
N TRP A 191 -14.27 23.73 -19.00
CA TRP A 191 -13.37 22.57 -19.12
C TRP A 191 -14.10 21.23 -19.38
N GLN A 192 -15.44 21.22 -19.39
CA GLN A 192 -16.30 20.03 -19.54
C GLN A 192 -16.49 19.55 -20.99
N ASN A 193 -15.99 20.27 -21.99
CA ASN A 193 -16.12 19.85 -23.40
C ASN A 193 -15.02 18.88 -23.88
N ARG A 194 -14.14 18.43 -22.98
CA ARG A 194 -13.35 17.24 -23.25
C ARG A 194 -14.07 16.05 -22.63
N LYS A 195 -14.45 15.12 -23.50
CA LYS A 195 -14.77 13.70 -23.24
C LYS A 195 -13.72 12.97 -22.38
N SER A 196 -12.73 13.68 -21.82
CA SER A 196 -11.51 13.17 -21.23
C SER A 196 -11.22 13.64 -19.79
N TYR A 197 -12.16 14.22 -19.01
CA TYR A 197 -11.86 14.43 -17.57
C TYR A 197 -12.11 13.17 -16.74
N ALA A 198 -13.12 12.37 -17.13
CA ALA A 198 -13.22 10.98 -16.71
C ALA A 198 -12.08 10.13 -17.30
N ASP A 199 -11.54 10.46 -18.49
CA ASP A 199 -10.39 9.70 -19.04
C ASP A 199 -9.02 10.16 -18.51
N CYS A 200 -8.83 11.43 -18.11
CA CYS A 200 -7.52 11.95 -17.70
C CYS A 200 -7.29 11.84 -16.18
N CYS A 201 -8.32 11.89 -15.34
CA CYS A 201 -8.17 11.72 -13.88
C CYS A 201 -8.79 10.41 -13.36
N HIS A 202 -9.91 9.95 -13.93
CA HIS A 202 -10.54 8.68 -13.53
C HIS A 202 -9.95 7.45 -14.24
N SER A 203 -9.08 7.67 -15.23
CA SER A 203 -8.51 6.58 -16.02
C SER A 203 -6.98 6.58 -16.03
N GLN A 204 -6.27 7.71 -16.05
CA GLN A 204 -4.80 7.63 -15.88
C GLN A 204 -4.40 7.30 -14.45
N SER A 205 -4.82 8.04 -13.41
CA SER A 205 -4.40 7.69 -12.04
C SER A 205 -4.94 6.32 -11.60
N LEU A 206 -6.22 6.01 -11.84
CA LEU A 206 -6.82 4.72 -11.48
C LEU A 206 -6.39 3.56 -12.40
N LYS A 207 -6.19 3.72 -13.72
CA LYS A 207 -5.66 2.61 -14.55
C LYS A 207 -4.18 2.40 -14.28
N SER A 208 -3.38 3.45 -14.03
CA SER A 208 -1.99 3.30 -13.60
C SER A 208 -1.90 2.60 -12.24
N HIS A 209 -2.76 2.98 -11.27
CA HIS A 209 -2.88 2.29 -9.98
C HIS A 209 -3.40 0.85 -10.11
N VAL A 210 -4.38 0.59 -10.99
CA VAL A 210 -4.92 -0.75 -11.25
C VAL A 210 -3.87 -1.63 -11.94
N HIS A 211 -3.13 -1.11 -12.92
CA HIS A 211 -2.04 -1.83 -13.59
C HIS A 211 -0.88 -2.13 -12.62
N CYS A 212 -0.49 -1.14 -11.81
CA CYS A 212 0.50 -1.24 -10.75
C CYS A 212 0.08 -2.28 -9.67
N ALA A 213 -1.21 -2.33 -9.32
CA ALA A 213 -1.77 -3.27 -8.35
C ALA A 213 -2.00 -4.69 -8.89
N GLU A 214 -2.43 -4.84 -10.14
CA GLU A 214 -2.67 -6.14 -10.78
C GLU A 214 -1.35 -6.91 -10.95
N ASN A 215 -0.27 -6.23 -11.33
CA ASN A 215 1.08 -6.83 -11.37
C ASN A 215 1.57 -7.25 -9.96
N THR A 216 1.18 -6.50 -8.92
CA THR A 216 1.52 -6.81 -7.52
C THR A 216 0.78 -8.04 -7.00
N GLN A 217 -0.48 -8.26 -7.41
CA GLN A 217 -1.25 -9.42 -6.98
C GLN A 217 -0.77 -10.75 -7.57
N GLU A 218 -0.31 -10.75 -8.83
CA GLU A 218 0.24 -11.98 -9.41
C GLU A 218 1.56 -12.38 -8.76
N ILE A 219 2.40 -11.42 -8.36
CA ILE A 219 3.70 -11.76 -7.75
C ILE A 219 3.56 -12.10 -6.27
N ILE A 220 2.60 -11.51 -5.54
CA ILE A 220 2.21 -11.95 -4.20
C ILE A 220 1.67 -13.40 -4.20
N ARG A 221 1.06 -13.86 -5.31
CA ARG A 221 0.69 -15.28 -5.46
C ARG A 221 1.88 -16.19 -5.68
N ILE A 222 2.97 -15.70 -6.29
CA ILE A 222 4.18 -16.50 -6.53
C ILE A 222 5.05 -16.59 -5.28
N LEU A 223 5.13 -15.52 -4.47
CA LEU A 223 6.03 -15.46 -3.30
C LEU A 223 5.45 -16.03 -2.00
N LEU A 224 4.16 -16.39 -1.96
CA LEU A 224 3.49 -16.88 -0.75
C LEU A 224 2.89 -18.30 -0.91
N TYR A 225 3.30 -19.02 -1.95
CA TYR A 225 2.95 -20.42 -2.23
C TYR A 225 4.19 -21.20 -2.67
#